data_AF-A0A6G3TSK4-F1
#
_entry.id   AF-A0A6G3TSK4-F1
#
_cell.length_a   1.000
_cell.length_b   1.000
_cell.length_c   1.000
_cell.angle_alpha   90.00
_cell.angle_beta   90.00
_cell.angle_gamma   90.00
#
_symmetry.space_group_name_H-M   'P 1'
#
loop_
_entity.id
_entity.type
_entity.pdbx_description
1 polymer ?
#
loop_
_entity_poly.entity_id
_entity_poly.type
_entity_poly.pdbx_seq_one_letter_code
_entity_poly.pdbx_strand_id
1 'polypeptide(L)' 'MPDTQSDDYEKKFAKQLEQLQGMGFTNQTQNLKALIETDGNVQSSIEYILNGGGL' A
#
# COMPACT_ATOMS: atom_id res chain seq x y z
N MET A 1 -17.71 15.93 10.20
CA MET A 1 -17.63 15.09 8.99
C MET A 1 -16.28 14.38 9.03
N PRO A 2 -16.21 13.04 9.18
CA PRO A 2 -14.94 12.32 9.17
C PRO A 2 -14.96 11.16 8.14
N ASP A 3 -14.63 11.43 6.89
CA ASP A 3 -14.35 10.40 5.87
C ASP A 3 -13.03 10.70 5.12
N THR A 4 -12.09 11.42 5.76
CA THR A 4 -10.83 11.88 5.14
C THR A 4 -9.63 11.01 5.50
N GLN A 5 -9.83 9.77 5.96
CA GLN A 5 -8.70 8.93 6.37
C GLN A 5 -8.14 8.14 5.18
N SER A 6 -8.99 7.62 4.30
CA SER A 6 -8.58 6.82 3.13
C SER A 6 -7.80 7.65 2.11
N ASP A 7 -8.24 8.88 1.83
CA ASP A 7 -7.54 9.82 0.92
C ASP A 7 -6.15 10.26 1.43
N ASP A 8 -5.96 10.29 2.76
CA ASP A 8 -4.69 10.68 3.37
C ASP A 8 -3.62 9.61 3.17
N TYR A 9 -4.01 8.33 3.25
CA TYR A 9 -3.10 7.21 3.03
C TYR A 9 -2.61 7.15 1.57
N GLU A 10 -3.47 7.37 0.59
CA GLU A 10 -3.05 7.37 -0.83
C GLU A 10 -2.00 8.43 -1.12
N LYS A 11 -2.14 9.63 -0.55
CA LYS A 11 -1.14 10.70 -0.69
C LYS A 11 0.12 10.42 0.12
N LYS A 12 -0.01 9.94 1.36
CA LYS A 12 1.13 9.57 2.22
C LYS A 12 1.99 8.47 1.61
N PHE A 13 1.32 7.51 0.98
CA PHE A 13 1.94 6.33 0.42
C PHE A 13 2.22 6.45 -1.08
N ALA A 14 2.01 7.61 -1.69
CA ALA A 14 2.22 7.82 -3.13
C ALA A 14 3.63 7.39 -3.60
N LYS A 15 4.68 7.71 -2.84
CA LYS A 15 6.06 7.28 -3.17
C LYS A 15 6.21 5.76 -3.12
N GLN A 16 5.63 5.13 -2.12
CA GLN A 16 5.67 3.70 -1.90
C GLN A 16 4.87 2.94 -2.96
N LEU A 17 3.71 3.47 -3.35
CA LEU A 17 2.91 2.99 -4.47
C LEU A 17 3.72 3.04 -5.78
N GLU A 18 4.42 4.14 -6.04
CA GLU A 18 5.26 4.29 -7.23
C GLU A 18 6.42 3.29 -7.27
N GLN A 19 7.06 3.04 -6.11
CA GLN A 19 8.10 2.00 -5.99
C GLN A 19 7.54 0.60 -6.25
N LEU A 20 6.38 0.28 -5.66
CA LEU A 20 5.67 -0.97 -5.89
C LEU A 20 5.29 -1.15 -7.37
N GLN A 21 4.76 -0.12 -8.01
CA GLN A 21 4.45 -0.10 -9.44
C GLN A 21 5.70 -0.34 -10.30
N GLY A 22 6.83 0.27 -9.96
CA GLY A 22 8.11 0.05 -10.62
C GLY A 22 8.67 -1.38 -10.47
N MET A 23 8.28 -2.09 -9.40
CA MET A 23 8.63 -3.50 -9.18
C MET A 23 7.69 -4.49 -9.90
N GLY A 24 6.56 -4.03 -10.42
CA GLY A 24 5.54 -4.86 -11.08
C GLY A 24 4.22 -4.97 -10.32
N PHE A 25 4.08 -4.36 -9.14
CA PHE A 25 2.83 -4.30 -8.39
C PHE A 25 1.99 -3.11 -8.87
N THR A 26 1.21 -3.32 -9.93
CA THR A 26 0.38 -2.27 -10.52
C THR A 26 -0.92 -1.98 -9.75
N ASN A 27 -1.30 -2.84 -8.80
CA ASN A 27 -2.54 -2.71 -8.04
C ASN A 27 -2.41 -1.70 -6.89
N GLN A 28 -2.73 -0.44 -7.16
CA GLN A 28 -2.71 0.62 -6.14
C GLN A 28 -3.55 0.29 -4.90
N THR A 29 -4.75 -0.27 -5.04
CA THR A 29 -5.59 -0.65 -3.89
C THR A 29 -4.95 -1.72 -3.00
N GLN A 30 -4.26 -2.68 -3.62
CA GLN A 30 -3.62 -3.80 -2.92
C GLN A 30 -2.32 -3.33 -2.26
N ASN A 31 -1.56 -2.50 -2.96
CA ASN A 31 -0.37 -1.82 -2.46
C ASN A 31 -0.71 -0.91 -1.28
N LEU A 32 -1.79 -0.13 -1.39
CA LEU A 32 -2.26 0.78 -0.35
C LEU A 32 -2.67 0.00 0.91
N LYS A 33 -3.47 -1.06 0.75
CA LYS A 33 -3.84 -1.93 1.87
C LYS A 33 -2.62 -2.50 2.58
N ALA A 34 -1.66 -3.02 1.81
CA ALA A 34 -0.44 -3.57 2.36
C ALA A 34 0.39 -2.50 3.08
N LEU A 35 0.44 -1.28 2.56
CA LEU A 35 1.11 -0.16 3.21
C LEU A 35 0.39 0.30 4.48
N ILE A 36 -0.95 0.24 4.53
CA ILE A 36 -1.73 0.52 5.74
C ILE A 36 -1.46 -0.57 6.81
N GLU A 37 -1.48 -1.84 6.41
CA GLU A 37 -1.21 -2.99 7.31
C GLU A 37 0.23 -3.01 7.85
N THR A 38 1.17 -2.43 7.10
CA THR A 38 2.60 -2.43 7.44
C THR A 38 3.09 -1.07 7.95
N ASP A 39 2.16 -0.18 8.31
CA ASP A 39 2.46 1.15 8.85
C ASP A 39 3.37 2.00 7.92
N GLY A 40 3.27 1.79 6.61
CA GLY A 40 4.01 2.52 5.57
C GLY A 40 5.33 1.89 5.16
N ASN A 41 5.59 0.63 5.54
CA ASN A 41 6.81 -0.08 5.17
C ASN A 41 6.69 -0.75 3.79
N VAL A 42 7.43 -0.25 2.80
CA VAL A 42 7.44 -0.78 1.42
C VAL A 42 7.86 -2.24 1.35
N GLN A 43 8.89 -2.64 2.10
CA GLN A 43 9.40 -4.02 2.04
C GLN A 43 8.39 -4.99 2.63
N SER A 44 7.85 -4.68 3.81
CA SER A 44 6.82 -5.52 4.44
C SER A 44 5.52 -5.54 3.63
N SER A 45 5.15 -4.43 2.98
CA SER A 45 3.96 -4.40 2.13
C SER A 45 4.14 -5.23 0.87
N ILE A 46 5.33 -5.24 0.26
CA ILE A 46 5.68 -6.18 -0.82
C ILE A 46 5.50 -7.63 -0.33
N GLU A 47 6.07 -7.98 0.82
CA GLU A 47 5.91 -9.32 1.40
C GLU A 47 4.44 -9.66 1.64
N TYR A 48 3.65 -8.73 2.19
CA TYR A 48 2.22 -8.91 2.42
C TYR A 48 1.44 -9.17 1.11
N ILE A 49 1.76 -8.44 0.05
CA ILE A 49 1.13 -8.63 -1.27
C ILE A 49 1.56 -9.97 -1.89
N LEU A 50 2.83 -10.35 -1.75
CA LEU A 50 3.39 -11.61 -2.26
C LEU A 50 2.92 -12.85 -1.49
N ASN A 51 2.73 -12.74 -0.17
CA ASN A 51 2.27 -13.84 0.67
C ASN A 51 0.78 -14.15 0.47
N GLY A 52 0.05 -13.30 -0.27
CA GLY A 52 -1.39 -13.46 -0.50
C GLY A 52 -2.21 -12.74 0.57
N GLY A 53 -1.97 -11.43 0.71
CA GLY A 53 -2.61 -10.53 1.69
C GLY A 53 -4.02 -10.94 2.12
N GLY A 54 -4.09 -11.50 3.33
CA GLY A 54 -5.30 -11.96 3.99
C GLY A 54 -5.65 -13.42 3.65
N LEU A 55 -5.12 -14.36 4.44
CA LEU A 55 -5.92 -15.52 4.85
C LEU A 55 -6.88 -15.10 5.97
#